data_AF-A0A8C2X3U8-F1
#
_entry.id   AF-A0A8C2X3U8-F1
#
_cell.length_a   1.000
_cell.length_b   1.000
_cell.length_c   1.000
_cell.angle_alpha   90.00
_cell.angle_beta   90.00
_cell.angle_gamma   90.00
#
_symmetry.space_group_name_H-M   'P 1'
#
loop_
_entity.id
_entity.type
_entity.pdbx_description
1 polymer ?
#
loop_
_entity_poly.entity_id
_entity_poly.type
_entity_poly.pdbx_seq_one_letter_code
_entity_poly.pdbx_strand_id
1 'polypeptide(L)'
;MDLPRKIEEIKDFLLTARRKDAKSVKIKKNKDNVKFKVRCSKYLYTLVITDKEKAEKLKQSLPPGQYSSFTPVHYFRGVLLRRSSLENAVFAKT
;
A
#
# COMPACT_ATOMS: atom_id res chain seq x y z
N MET A 1 -2.35 22.45 1.80
CA MET A 1 -0.91 22.24 2.10
C MET A 1 -0.79 21.13 3.12
N ASP A 2 -0.25 19.98 2.70
CA ASP A 2 -0.19 18.78 3.51
C ASP A 2 1.12 18.72 4.27
N LEU A 3 1.12 19.07 5.56
CA LEU A 3 2.30 18.94 6.38
C LEU A 3 2.55 17.43 6.64
N PRO A 4 3.70 16.87 6.21
CA PRO A 4 3.99 15.47 6.44
C PRO A 4 4.31 15.22 7.91
N ARG A 5 3.75 14.15 8.48
CA ARG A 5 4.03 13.66 9.84
C ARG A 5 4.62 12.26 9.74
N LYS A 6 5.73 12.01 10.44
CA LYS A 6 6.31 10.67 10.55
C LYS A 6 5.65 9.95 11.72
N ILE A 7 5.33 8.67 11.53
CA ILE A 7 4.97 7.73 12.60
C ILE A 7 6.11 6.73 12.73
N GLU A 8 6.56 6.48 13.96
CA GLU A 8 7.66 5.55 14.23
C GLU A 8 7.14 4.17 14.64
N GLU A 9 6.01 4.12 15.35
CA GLU A 9 5.44 2.88 15.86
C GLU A 9 4.29 2.35 15.00
N ILE A 10 4.22 1.02 14.87
CA ILE A 10 3.13 0.33 14.15
C ILE A 10 1.79 0.53 14.86
N LYS A 11 1.78 0.61 16.20
CA LYS A 11 0.57 0.80 17.00
C LYS A 11 -0.13 2.12 16.64
N ASP A 12 0.63 3.21 16.63
CA ASP A 12 0.14 4.54 16.27
C ASP A 12 -0.35 4.61 14.82
N PHE A 13 0.30 3.87 13.93
CA PHE A 13 -0.16 3.74 12.55
C PHE A 13 -1.53 3.06 12.47
N LEU A 14 -1.73 1.95 13.17
CA LEU A 14 -3.02 1.24 13.19
C LEU A 14 -4.14 2.10 13.80
N LEU A 15 -3.83 2.85 14.86
CA LEU A 15 -4.76 3.82 15.42
C LEU A 15 -5.11 4.90 14.39
N THR A 16 -4.11 5.44 13.70
CA THR A 16 -4.31 6.49 12.68
C THR A 16 -5.12 5.99 11.49
N ALA A 17 -4.88 4.77 11.02
CA ALA A 17 -5.59 4.17 9.89
C ALA A 17 -7.08 3.89 10.20
N ARG A 18 -7.43 3.65 11.47
CA ARG A 18 -8.81 3.41 11.91
C ARG A 18 -9.59 4.69 12.25
N ARG A 19 -8.95 5.86 12.27
CA ARG A 19 -9.66 7.11 12.57
C ARG A 19 -10.67 7.46 11.47
N LYS A 20 -11.77 8.09 11.87
CA LYS A 20 -12.83 8.59 10.97
C LYS A 20 -12.33 9.55 9.87
N ASP A 21 -11.25 10.27 10.12
CA ASP A 21 -10.67 11.24 9.19
C ASP A 21 -9.67 10.63 8.20
N ALA A 22 -9.32 9.35 8.36
CA ALA A 22 -8.49 8.63 7.41
C ALA A 22 -9.30 8.32 6.14
N LYS A 23 -8.85 8.87 5.01
CA LYS A 23 -9.53 8.74 3.71
C LYS A 23 -8.97 7.60 2.87
N SER A 24 -7.64 7.45 2.87
CA SER A 24 -6.98 6.43 2.07
C SER A 24 -5.59 6.13 2.59
N VAL A 25 -5.14 4.90 2.39
CA VAL A 25 -3.76 4.49 2.66
C VAL A 25 -3.08 4.18 1.33
N LYS A 26 -1.93 4.83 1.08
CA LYS A 26 -1.07 4.58 -0.07
C LYS A 26 0.19 3.86 0.37
N ILE A 27 0.42 2.68 -0.19
CA ILE A 27 1.60 1.87 0.11
C ILE A 27 2.63 2.10 -1.01
N LYS A 28 3.79 2.68 -0.67
CA LYS A 28 4.91 2.88 -1.59
C LYS A 28 6.03 1.91 -1.25
N LYS A 29 6.29 0.95 -2.14
CA LYS A 29 7.44 0.06 -2.04
C LYS A 29 8.66 0.76 -2.65
N ASN A 30 9.74 0.90 -1.89
CA ASN A 30 11.07 1.26 -2.38
C ASN A 30 11.96 0.01 -2.35
N LYS A 31 13.22 0.14 -2.81
CA LYS A 31 14.19 -0.97 -2.82
C LYS A 31 14.45 -1.55 -1.43
N ASP A 32 14.64 -0.66 -0.45
CA ASP A 32 15.12 -1.00 0.89
C ASP A 32 14.07 -0.79 1.99
N ASN A 33 12.96 -0.10 1.69
CA ASN A 33 11.90 0.14 2.65
C ASN A 33 10.52 0.23 1.99
N VAL A 34 9.48 -0.01 2.79
CA VAL A 34 8.08 0.19 2.41
C VAL A 34 7.54 1.36 3.24
N LYS A 35 6.91 2.31 2.56
CA LYS A 35 6.29 3.48 3.19
C LYS A 35 4.77 3.36 3.13
N PHE A 36 4.13 3.28 4.30
CA PHE A 36 2.69 3.33 4.44
C PHE A 36 2.26 4.77 4.69
N LYS A 37 1.52 5.35 3.75
CA LYS A 37 1.12 6.76 3.77
C LYS A 37 -0.38 6.87 4.00
N VAL A 38 -0.81 7.31 5.18
CA VAL A 38 -2.23 7.53 5.49
C VAL A 38 -2.60 8.98 5.21
N ARG A 39 -3.59 9.19 4.33
CA ARG A 39 -4.18 10.50 4.05
C ARG A 39 -5.28 10.78 5.06
N CYS A 40 -5.04 11.74 5.95
CA CYS A 40 -6.07 12.26 6.86
C CYS A 40 -6.67 13.57 6.31
N SER A 41 -7.48 14.27 7.10
CA SER A 41 -8.03 15.57 6.70
C SER A 41 -6.93 16.63 6.54
N LYS A 42 -6.05 16.78 7.54
CA LYS A 42 -5.05 17.86 7.60
C LYS A 42 -3.62 17.42 7.26
N TYR A 43 -3.26 16.20 7.62
CA TYR A 43 -1.88 15.72 7.54
C TYR A 43 -1.78 14.44 6.71
N LEU A 44 -0.58 14.22 6.16
CA LEU A 44 -0.18 12.95 5.58
C LEU A 44 0.75 12.24 6.57
N TYR A 45 0.29 11.12 7.14
CA TYR A 45 1.11 10.33 8.04
C TYR A 45 1.89 9.29 7.25
N THR A 46 3.19 9.15 7.54
CA THR A 46 4.05 8.15 6.89
C THR A 46 4.70 7.27 7.93
N LEU A 47 4.44 5.97 7.87
CA LEU A 47 5.20 4.93 8.55
C LEU A 47 6.21 4.33 7.56
N VAL A 48 7.47 4.20 7.99
CA VAL A 48 8.54 3.58 7.19
C VAL A 48 8.92 2.26 7.84
N ILE A 49 8.82 1.17 7.10
CA ILE A 49 9.25 -0.16 7.54
C ILE A 49 10.40 -0.63 6.63
N THR A 50 11.51 -1.00 7.22
CA THR A 50 12.67 -1.60 6.53
C THR A 50 12.45 -3.08 6.23
N ASP A 51 11.86 -3.80 7.19
CA ASP A 51 11.67 -5.25 7.09
C ASP A 51 10.48 -5.63 6.20
N LYS A 52 10.78 -6.30 5.07
CA LYS A 52 9.78 -6.65 4.06
C LYS A 52 8.70 -7.59 4.58
N GLU A 53 9.06 -8.56 5.43
CA GLU A 53 8.11 -9.50 6.01
C GLU A 53 7.10 -8.82 6.94
N LYS A 54 7.57 -7.91 7.81
CA LYS A 54 6.69 -7.11 8.66
C LYS A 54 5.77 -6.22 7.83
N ALA A 55 6.27 -5.66 6.73
CA ALA A 55 5.46 -4.86 5.83
C ALA A 55 4.35 -5.67 5.12
N GLU A 56 4.64 -6.89 4.65
CA GLU A 56 3.60 -7.74 4.04
C GLU A 56 2.55 -8.21 5.07
N LYS A 57 2.98 -8.56 6.29
CA LYS A 57 2.04 -8.86 7.40
C LYS A 57 1.14 -7.66 7.70
N LEU A 58 1.71 -6.47 7.84
CA LEU A 58 0.95 -5.25 8.11
C LEU A 58 -0.04 -4.94 6.97
N LYS A 59 0.36 -5.17 5.72
CA LYS A 59 -0.51 -5.00 4.56
C LYS A 59 -1.69 -5.98 4.58
N GLN A 60 -1.49 -7.23 5.02
CA GLN A 60 -2.57 -8.22 5.18
C GLN A 60 -3.52 -7.87 6.34
N SER A 61 -3.02 -7.21 7.40
CA SER A 61 -3.84 -6.78 8.53
C SER A 61 -4.76 -5.59 8.21
N LEU A 62 -4.51 -4.87 7.12
CA LEU A 62 -5.37 -3.77 6.70
C LEU A 62 -6.62 -4.33 5.99
N PRO A 63 -7.83 -3.82 6.29
CA PRO A 63 -9.04 -4.33 5.67
C PRO A 63 -9.10 -3.98 4.18
N PRO A 64 -9.63 -4.88 3.34
CA PRO A 64 -9.80 -4.64 1.91
C PRO A 64 -10.75 -3.45 1.69
N GLY A 65 -10.31 -2.46 0.91
CA GLY A 65 -11.09 -1.25 0.61
C GLY A 65 -10.55 0.04 1.22
N GLN A 66 -9.63 -0.02 2.19
CA GLN A 66 -9.02 1.18 2.81
C GLN A 66 -7.71 1.65 2.15
N TYR A 67 -7.05 0.79 1.39
CA TYR A 67 -5.79 1.13 0.71
C TYR A 67 -5.90 1.02 -0.80
N SER A 68 -5.55 2.11 -1.50
CA SER A 68 -5.36 2.03 -2.94
C SER A 68 -3.96 1.48 -3.19
N SER A 69 -3.90 0.20 -3.54
CA SER A 69 -2.70 -0.38 -4.13
C SER A 69 -2.56 0.14 -5.57
N PHE A 70 -2.33 1.45 -5.72
CA PHE A 70 -1.73 1.95 -6.95
C PHE A 70 -0.29 1.45 -6.99
N THR A 71 -0.12 0.18 -7.40
CA THR A 71 0.96 -0.16 -8.31
C THR A 71 0.90 0.88 -9.43
N PRO A 72 2.05 1.41 -9.91
CA PRO A 72 2.02 2.27 -11.08
C PRO A 72 1.16 1.56 -12.12
N VAL A 73 0.13 2.25 -12.58
CA VAL A 73 -0.70 1.78 -13.68
C VAL A 73 0.31 1.53 -14.80
N HIS A 74 0.67 0.28 -15.05
CA HIS A 74 1.34 -0.05 -16.30
C HIS A 74 0.29 0.21 -17.36
N TYR A 75 0.32 1.41 -17.91
CA TYR A 75 -0.39 1.73 -19.13
C TYR A 75 0.38 1.07 -20.28
N PHE A 76 0.28 -0.26 -20.38
CA PHE A 76 0.60 -0.94 -21.62
C PHE A 76 -0.68 -0.94 -22.44
N ARG A 77 -0.82 0.07 -23.31
CA ARG A 77 -1.74 0.07 -24.46
C ARG A 77 -3.19 -0.40 -24.18
N GLY A 78 -3.92 0.29 -23.30
CA GLY A 78 -5.38 0.38 -23.44
C GLY A 78 -6.24 -0.90 -23.41
N VAL A 79 -5.84 -1.98 -22.73
CA VAL A 79 -6.72 -3.17 -22.55
C VAL A 79 -6.89 -3.52 -21.07
N LEU A 80 -8.15 -3.59 -20.61
CA LEU A 80 -8.53 -4.04 -19.27
C LEU A 80 -8.53 -5.57 -19.21
N LEU A 81 -7.45 -6.19 -18.71
CA LEU A 81 -7.41 -7.64 -18.50
C LEU A 81 -7.88 -8.00 -17.07
N ARG A 82 -8.92 -8.84 -16.98
CA ARG A 82 -9.43 -9.43 -15.74
C ARG A 82 -8.38 -10.39 -15.15
N ARG A 83 -8.06 -10.22 -13.87
CA ARG A 83 -6.95 -10.85 -13.12
C ARG A 83 -6.92 -12.39 -13.02
N SER A 84 -7.78 -13.14 -13.70
CA SER A 84 -7.93 -14.59 -13.46
C SER A 84 -7.04 -15.50 -14.32
N SER A 85 -5.93 -15.02 -14.91
CA SER A 85 -5.13 -15.82 -15.86
C SER A 85 -3.61 -15.67 -15.70
N LEU A 86 -3.11 -15.40 -14.50
CA LEU A 86 -1.66 -15.41 -14.23
C LEU A 86 -1.19 -16.57 -13.31
N GLU A 87 -2.10 -17.43 -12.86
CA GLU A 87 -1.74 -18.65 -12.10
C GLU A 87 -1.50 -19.88 -12.98
N ASN A 88 -1.81 -19.83 -14.28
CA ASN A 88 -1.61 -20.95 -15.21
C ASN A 88 -0.43 -20.75 -16.18
N ALA A 89 0.52 -19.86 -15.88
CA ALA A 89 1.78 -19.78 -16.61
C ALA A 89 2.75 -20.89 -16.14
N VAL A 90 2.31 -22.14 -16.26
CA VAL A 90 3.15 -23.32 -16.37
C VAL A 90 2.89 -23.87 -17.78
N PHE A 91 3.96 -24.17 -18.52
CA PHE A 91 3.97 -24.76 -19.87
C PHE A 91 3.71 -23.73 -21.02
N ALA A 92 4.56 -23.53 -22.02
CA ALA A 92 5.57 -24.38 -22.62
C ALA A 92 6.79 -23.55 -23.09
N LYS A 93 7.99 -24.04 -22.75
CA LYS A 93 9.21 -23.82 -23.54
C LYS A 93 9.25 -24.94 -24.57
N THR A 94 9.15 -24.57 -25.85
CA THR A 94 9.89 -25.08 -27.02
C THR A 94 9.48 -24.22 -28.20
#